data_AF-A0A5B2UIS8-F1
#
_entry.id   AF-A0A5B2UIS8-F1
#
_cell.length_a   1.000
_cell.length_b   1.000
_cell.length_c   1.000
_cell.angle_alpha   90.00
_cell.angle_beta   90.00
_cell.angle_gamma   90.00
#
_symmetry.space_group_name_H-M   'P 1'
#
loop_
_entity.id
_entity.type
_entity.pdbx_description
1 polymer ?
#
loop_
_entity_poly.entity_id
_entity_poly.type
_entity_poly.pdbx_seq_one_letter_code
_entity_poly.pdbx_strand_id
1 'polypeptide(L)' 'MTTPPVKSLIDEELEDISAHNLREAYKLAERRGYFGAPIEQYAEPSYGGRVLQVLRYRAQQQS' A
#
# COMPACT_ATOMS: atom_id res chain seq x y z
N MET A 1 5.25 23.77 -31.52
CA MET A 1 4.55 22.79 -30.64
C MET A 1 5.43 22.55 -29.44
N THR A 2 5.10 23.16 -28.30
CA THR A 2 5.85 23.03 -27.05
C THR A 2 5.20 21.91 -26.24
N THR A 3 5.85 20.76 -26.14
CA THR A 3 5.42 19.68 -25.23
C THR A 3 5.36 20.27 -23.82
N PRO A 4 4.21 20.27 -23.14
CA PRO A 4 4.19 20.66 -21.74
C PRO A 4 5.15 19.71 -21.00
N PRO A 5 6.00 20.20 -20.08
CA PRO A 5 6.66 19.30 -19.16
C PRO A 5 5.51 18.60 -18.42
N VAL A 6 5.29 17.32 -18.72
CA VAL A 6 4.42 16.46 -17.92
C VAL A 6 5.01 16.57 -16.52
N LYS A 7 4.35 17.35 -15.65
CA LYS A 7 4.70 17.42 -14.23
C LYS A 7 4.76 15.98 -13.79
N SER A 8 5.98 15.55 -13.48
CA SER A 8 6.33 14.17 -13.21
C SER A 8 5.29 13.56 -12.30
N LEU A 9 4.67 12.51 -12.82
CA LEU A 9 3.85 11.54 -12.11
C LEU A 9 4.71 10.87 -11.04
N ILE A 10 5.12 11.64 -10.03
CA ILE A 10 5.36 11.11 -8.70
C ILE A 10 3.94 10.95 -8.13
N ASP A 11 3.13 10.10 -8.77
CA ASP A 11 2.07 9.45 -8.05
C ASP A 11 2.79 8.80 -6.88
N GLU A 12 2.43 9.18 -5.65
CA GLU A 12 2.88 8.40 -4.50
C GLU A 12 2.36 6.99 -4.75
N GLU A 13 3.18 6.11 -5.32
CA GLU A 13 2.80 4.74 -5.61
C GLU A 13 2.47 4.13 -4.26
N LEU A 14 1.19 3.84 -4.01
CA LEU A 14 0.75 3.23 -2.76
C LEU A 14 0.75 1.73 -2.96
N GLU A 15 1.47 1.02 -2.10
CA GLU A 15 1.49 -0.42 -2.06
C GLU A 15 0.43 -0.92 -1.07
N ASP A 16 -0.52 -1.69 -1.58
CA ASP A 16 -1.61 -2.27 -0.80
C ASP A 16 -1.20 -3.65 -0.28
N ILE A 17 -1.12 -3.79 1.04
CA ILE A 17 -0.76 -5.02 1.74
C ILE A 17 -1.97 -5.52 2.50
N SER A 18 -2.55 -6.62 2.03
CA SER A 18 -3.74 -7.22 2.62
C SER A 18 -3.48 -8.57 3.28
N ALA A 19 -4.09 -8.81 4.43
CA ALA A 19 -4.04 -10.09 5.13
C ALA A 19 -5.32 -10.39 5.91
N HIS A 20 -5.50 -11.63 6.36
CA HIS A 20 -6.69 -12.04 7.11
C HIS A 20 -6.80 -11.43 8.52
N ASN A 21 -5.74 -10.82 9.03
CA ASN A 21 -5.75 -10.09 10.29
C ASN A 21 -4.65 -9.03 10.31
N LEU A 22 -4.75 -8.09 11.24
CA LEU A 22 -3.88 -6.92 11.29
C LEU A 22 -2.41 -7.31 11.55
N ARG A 23 -2.19 -8.29 12.44
CA ARG A 23 -0.84 -8.76 12.79
C ARG A 23 -0.13 -9.34 11.57
N GLU A 24 -0.82 -10.14 10.78
CA GLU A 24 -0.25 -10.73 9.56
C GLU A 24 -0.02 -9.66 8.48
N ALA A 25 -0.89 -8.66 8.37
CA ALA A 25 -0.69 -7.54 7.45
C ALA A 25 0.59 -6.75 7.79
N TYR A 26 0.83 -6.44 9.07
CA TYR A 26 2.06 -5.79 9.52
C TYR A 26 3.30 -6.66 9.29
N LYS A 27 3.24 -7.97 9.56
CA LYS A 27 4.37 -8.88 9.26
C LYS A 27 4.67 -8.95 7.76
N LEU A 28 3.65 -8.93 6.90
CA LEU A 28 3.80 -8.89 5.45
C LEU A 28 4.42 -7.56 5.00
N ALA A 29 4.01 -6.45 5.60
CA ALA A 29 4.59 -5.14 5.40
C ALA A 29 6.08 -5.11 5.74
N GLU A 30 6.45 -5.58 6.94
CA GLU A 30 7.84 -5.67 7.38
C GLU A 30 8.69 -6.53 6.44
N ARG A 31 8.16 -7.68 5.96
CA ARG A 31 8.85 -8.55 4.99
C ARG A 31 9.09 -7.88 3.63
N ARG A 32 8.20 -6.98 3.23
CA ARG A 32 8.35 -6.18 2.00
C ARG A 32 9.21 -4.92 2.21
N GLY A 33 9.71 -4.69 3.42
CA GLY A 33 10.54 -3.54 3.76
C GLY A 33 9.75 -2.30 4.17
N TYR A 34 8.43 -2.41 4.38
CA TYR A 34 7.62 -1.32 4.91
C TYR A 34 7.63 -1.37 6.43
N PHE A 35 8.15 -0.31 7.04
CA PHE A 35 8.22 -0.17 8.49
C PHE A 35 7.44 1.06 8.93
N GLY A 36 6.76 0.96 10.08
CA GLY A 36 6.00 2.05 10.68
C GLY A 36 4.52 2.05 10.35
N ALA A 37 3.86 3.17 10.64
CA ALA A 37 2.43 3.33 10.43
C ALA A 37 2.12 3.44 8.92
N PRO A 38 1.14 2.68 8.41
CA PRO A 38 0.67 2.85 7.04
C PRO A 38 -0.01 4.21 6.89
N ILE A 39 -0.10 4.70 5.66
CA ILE A 39 -0.88 5.90 5.32
C ILE A 39 -2.36 5.62 5.56
N GLU A 40 -2.83 4.48 5.08
CA GLU A 40 -4.22 4.06 5.22
C GLU A 40 -4.28 2.66 5.81
N GLN A 41 -5.22 2.45 6.73
CA GLN A 41 -5.51 1.15 7.30
C GLN A 41 -7.03 0.97 7.29
N TYR A 42 -7.51 -0.03 6.56
CA TYR A 42 -8.94 -0.31 6.48
C TYR A 42 -9.22 -1.81 6.34
N ALA A 43 -10.48 -2.16 6.59
CA ALA A 43 -10.99 -3.51 6.48
C ALA A 43 -11.77 -3.65 5.17
N GLU A 44 -11.30 -4.49 4.27
CA GLU A 44 -11.98 -4.78 3.01
C GLU A 44 -12.80 -6.08 3.12
N PRO A 45 -14.09 -6.08 2.76
CA PRO A 45 -14.87 -7.30 2.68
C PRO A 45 -14.36 -8.16 1.50
N SER A 46 -13.86 -9.35 1.81
CA SER A 46 -13.35 -10.29 0.82
C SER A 46 -14.39 -11.33 0.43
N TYR A 47 -14.20 -11.91 -0.76
CA TYR A 47 -15.07 -12.94 -1.30
C TYR A 47 -15.13 -14.15 -0.36
N GLY A 48 -16.35 -14.58 0.02
CA GLY A 48 -16.56 -15.65 1.00
C GLY A 48 -16.78 -15.19 2.45
N GLY A 49 -17.11 -13.92 2.68
CA GLY A 49 -17.52 -13.41 4.01
C GLY A 49 -16.38 -13.20 5.00
N ARG A 50 -15.12 -13.25 4.53
CA ARG A 50 -13.94 -12.96 5.34
C ARG A 50 -13.57 -11.49 5.19
N VAL A 51 -13.13 -10.87 6.28
CA VAL A 51 -12.61 -9.50 6.26
C VAL A 51 -11.09 -9.55 6.05
N LEU A 52 -10.58 -8.77 5.09
CA LEU A 52 -9.16 -8.54 4.91
C LEU A 52 -8.78 -7.22 5.57
N GLN A 53 -7.70 -7.22 6.35
CA GLN A 53 -7.06 -6.01 6.84
C GLN A 53 -6.09 -5.55 5.76
N VAL A 54 -6.28 -4.33 5.26
CA VAL A 54 -5.48 -3.71 4.22
C VAL A 54 -4.68 -2.57 4.86
N LEU A 55 -3.37 -2.57 4.60
CA LEU A 55 -2.43 -1.51 4.97
C LEU A 55 -1.87 -0.91 3.69
N ARG A 56 -1.92 0.41 3.55
CA ARG A 56 -1.34 1.14 2.42
C ARG A 56 -0.08 1.86 2.83
N TYR A 57 1.01 1.56 2.17
CA TYR A 57 2.30 2.22 2.41
C TYR A 57 2.74 3.00 1.17
N ARG A 58 3.53 4.07 1.36
CA ARG A 58 4.23 4.70 0.24
C ARG A 58 5.28 3.71 -0.26
N ALA A 59 5.18 3.30 -1.51
CA ALA A 59 6.27 2.62 -2.19
C ALA A 59 7.50 3.54 -2.14
N GLN A 60 8.56 3.07 -1.50
CA GLN A 60 9.85 3.69 -1.73
C GLN A 60 10.21 3.37 -3.17
N GLN A 61 10.30 4.41 -4.01
CA GLN A 61 10.85 4.28 -5.35
C GLN A 61 12.22 3.59 -5.22
N GLN A 62 12.32 2.36 -5.72
CA GLN A 62 13.61 1.68 -5.84
C GLN A 62 14.43 2.50 -6.85
N SER A 63 15.38 3.25 -6.31
CA SER A 63 16.42 3.98 -7.04
C SER A 63 17.42 3.03 -7.69
#